data_AF-A0A520B715-F1
#
_entry.id   AF-A0A520B715-F1
#
_cell.length_a   1.000
_cell.length_b   1.000
_cell.length_c   1.000
_cell.angle_alpha   90.00
_cell.angle_beta   90.00
_cell.angle_gamma   90.00
#
_symmetry.space_group_name_H-M   'P 1'
#
loop_
_entity.id
_entity.type
_entity.pdbx_description
1 polymer ?
#
loop_
_entity_poly.entity_id
_entity_poly.type
_entity_poly.pdbx_seq_one_letter_code
_entity_poly.pdbx_strand_id
1 'polypeptide(L)'
;MFKPRFATLCLLATATFGLSACGKGTDATTGSADVAANQAGTAGTSDAPEVAALNISAGPDVCFRAIAKHLGPDAKVSEINSFFSSGKDIDSSDDEPQGQLTVCSVQYQDPADPRKLLGTSMNVRTGKFASPSPVDITVSGGDASEFKLADYIIPLAQVNAAGLAPFMEAQKAAMSKIYSRFTWSGVRLMSPGAFSNVHVLRLDIDGRLAINDIKKTGYAEFAIDGKTLKENNLKP
;
A
#
# COMPACT_ATOMS: atom_id res chain seq x y z
N MET A 1 -15.06 29.76 46.65
CA MET A 1 -15.14 31.10 46.02
C MET A 1 -13.99 31.20 45.03
N PHE A 2 -14.08 31.39 43.72
CA PHE A 2 -15.14 31.76 42.76
C PHE A 2 -14.79 31.05 41.44
N LYS A 3 -15.78 30.48 40.75
CA LYS A 3 -15.69 29.99 39.37
C LYS A 3 -16.01 31.14 38.39
N PRO A 4 -15.45 31.14 37.18
CA PRO A 4 -16.13 31.65 36.00
C PRO A 4 -16.64 30.49 35.12
N ARG A 5 -17.84 30.71 34.58
CA ARG A 5 -18.59 29.89 33.60
C ARG A 5 -18.59 30.61 32.24
N PHE A 6 -19.08 29.88 31.23
CA PHE A 6 -19.59 30.30 29.90
C PHE A 6 -18.55 30.32 28.76
N ALA A 7 -18.85 29.92 27.52
CA ALA A 7 -20.08 29.38 26.92
C ALA A 7 -19.71 28.52 25.69
N THR A 8 -20.45 27.43 25.49
CA THR A 8 -20.48 26.61 24.27
C THR A 8 -21.40 27.28 23.26
N LEU A 9 -20.93 27.46 22.02
CA LEU A 9 -21.74 27.92 20.89
C LEU A 9 -21.91 26.75 19.90
N CYS A 10 -23.10 26.16 19.86
CA CYS A 10 -23.53 25.24 18.81
C CYS A 10 -24.22 26.04 17.68
N LEU A 11 -23.75 25.90 16.44
CA LEU A 11 -24.53 26.28 15.25
C LEU A 11 -25.13 25.01 14.64
N LEU A 12 -26.47 24.93 14.67
CA LEU A 12 -27.29 24.03 13.87
C LEU A 12 -27.68 24.78 12.59
N ALA A 13 -27.43 24.16 11.43
CA ALA A 13 -28.02 24.58 10.16
C ALA A 13 -28.94 23.48 9.65
N THR A 14 -30.24 23.70 9.78
CA THR A 14 -31.30 22.97 9.09
C THR A 14 -31.80 23.81 7.92
N ALA A 15 -31.87 23.22 6.73
CA ALA A 15 -32.62 23.77 5.61
C ALA A 15 -33.37 22.65 4.88
N THR A 16 -34.59 22.99 4.51
CA THR A 16 -35.75 22.14 4.26
C THR A 16 -35.91 21.77 2.78
N PHE A 17 -36.73 20.75 2.56
CA PHE A 17 -37.25 20.20 1.30
C PHE A 17 -37.76 21.20 0.25
N GLY A 18 -37.60 20.82 -1.03
CA GLY A 18 -38.39 21.31 -2.16
C GLY A 18 -38.77 20.17 -3.11
N LEU A 19 -40.05 19.80 -3.16
CA LEU A 19 -40.68 18.95 -4.17
C LEU A 19 -41.35 19.83 -5.25
N SER A 20 -41.13 19.51 -6.53
CA SER A 20 -41.98 19.85 -7.69
C SER A 20 -41.35 19.18 -8.93
N ALA A 21 -42.02 18.59 -9.91
CA ALA A 21 -43.42 18.36 -10.22
C ALA A 21 -43.50 17.26 -11.29
N CYS A 22 -44.67 16.63 -11.41
CA CYS A 22 -45.04 15.69 -12.46
C CYS A 22 -45.02 16.30 -13.87
N GLY A 23 -44.59 15.52 -14.86
CA GLY A 23 -44.85 15.76 -16.29
C GLY A 23 -45.27 14.44 -16.96
N LYS A 24 -46.56 14.36 -17.32
CA LYS A 24 -47.24 13.23 -17.96
C LYS A 24 -47.25 13.46 -19.48
N GLY A 25 -46.99 12.43 -20.27
CA GLY A 25 -47.17 12.42 -21.73
C GLY A 25 -46.91 11.04 -22.33
N THR A 26 -47.99 10.28 -22.52
CA THR A 26 -48.08 9.02 -23.27
C THR A 26 -48.23 9.32 -24.76
N ASP A 27 -47.56 8.56 -25.62
CA ASP A 27 -48.21 7.92 -26.79
C ASP A 27 -47.37 6.76 -27.32
N ALA A 28 -48.08 5.68 -27.63
CA ALA A 28 -47.56 4.41 -28.11
C ALA A 28 -47.59 4.34 -29.64
N THR A 29 -46.67 3.61 -30.26
CA THR A 29 -46.96 2.92 -31.53
C THR A 29 -46.16 1.62 -31.63
N THR A 30 -46.90 0.53 -31.74
CA THR A 30 -46.53 -0.85 -32.08
C THR A 30 -46.05 -1.01 -33.52
N GLY A 31 -45.13 -1.96 -33.78
CA GLY A 31 -44.94 -2.49 -35.13
C GLY A 31 -43.66 -3.33 -35.39
N SER A 32 -43.73 -4.61 -35.02
CA SER A 32 -43.22 -5.82 -35.72
C SER A 32 -41.73 -6.05 -36.09
N ALA A 33 -41.31 -7.27 -35.74
CA ALA A 33 -40.20 -8.09 -36.28
C ALA A 33 -40.26 -8.21 -37.83
N ASP A 34 -39.23 -8.58 -38.59
CA ASP A 34 -38.17 -9.58 -38.42
C ASP A 34 -37.01 -9.27 -39.39
N VAL A 35 -35.81 -9.83 -39.11
CA VAL A 35 -35.00 -10.69 -39.99
C VAL A 35 -33.52 -10.65 -39.57
N ALA A 36 -33.02 -11.85 -39.30
CA ALA A 36 -31.71 -12.23 -38.78
C ALA A 36 -30.53 -12.02 -39.75
N ALA A 37 -29.31 -11.91 -39.19
CA ALA A 37 -28.20 -12.83 -39.53
C ALA A 37 -26.95 -12.59 -38.63
N ASN A 38 -26.53 -13.68 -37.97
CA ASN A 38 -25.18 -14.07 -37.56
C ASN A 38 -24.04 -13.04 -37.55
N GLN A 39 -23.43 -12.83 -36.38
CA GLN A 39 -22.00 -13.13 -36.25
C GLN A 39 -21.64 -13.59 -34.84
N ALA A 40 -20.92 -14.71 -34.82
CA ALA A 40 -20.42 -15.39 -33.65
C ALA A 40 -19.18 -14.68 -33.07
N GLY A 41 -19.03 -14.79 -31.76
CA GLY A 41 -17.73 -14.98 -31.11
C GLY A 41 -16.77 -13.80 -31.11
N THR A 42 -16.88 -12.96 -30.09
CA THR A 42 -15.67 -12.52 -29.38
C THR A 42 -16.01 -12.42 -27.89
N ALA A 43 -15.72 -13.49 -27.15
CA ALA A 43 -15.45 -13.36 -25.73
C ALA A 43 -14.12 -12.60 -25.59
N GLY A 44 -14.18 -11.29 -25.83
CA GLY A 44 -13.14 -10.36 -25.48
C GLY A 44 -13.33 -10.05 -24.01
N THR A 45 -12.36 -10.45 -23.20
CA THR A 45 -12.15 -10.06 -21.81
C THR A 45 -12.73 -8.66 -21.57
N SER A 46 -13.71 -8.57 -20.69
CA SER A 46 -14.12 -7.29 -20.11
C SER A 46 -12.91 -6.81 -19.29
N ASP A 47 -11.99 -6.10 -19.93
CA ASP A 47 -10.90 -5.44 -19.24
C ASP A 47 -11.54 -4.52 -18.20
N ALA A 48 -11.30 -4.86 -16.93
CA ALA A 48 -11.66 -3.97 -15.84
C ALA A 48 -11.01 -2.61 -16.14
N PRO A 49 -11.72 -1.48 -15.90
CA PRO A 49 -11.16 -0.17 -16.18
C PRO A 49 -9.80 -0.04 -15.51
N GLU A 50 -8.78 0.27 -16.33
CA GLU A 50 -7.41 0.45 -15.88
C GLU A 50 -7.38 1.58 -14.84
N VAL A 51 -6.96 1.24 -13.62
CA VAL A 51 -6.79 2.25 -12.57
C VAL A 51 -5.44 2.91 -12.81
N ALA A 52 -5.36 4.23 -12.63
CA ALA A 52 -4.10 4.96 -12.71
C ALA A 52 -3.03 4.25 -11.86
N ALA A 53 -1.91 3.88 -12.51
CA ALA A 53 -0.86 3.11 -11.88
C ALA A 53 -0.33 3.84 -10.64
N LEU A 54 -0.36 3.15 -9.49
CA LEU A 54 0.19 3.68 -8.25
C LEU A 54 1.71 3.79 -8.38
N ASN A 55 2.28 4.89 -7.92
CA ASN A 55 3.70 5.18 -8.08
C ASN A 55 4.27 5.78 -6.80
N ILE A 56 5.54 5.50 -6.51
CA ILE A 56 6.23 6.00 -5.31
C ILE A 56 6.33 7.54 -5.27
N SER A 57 6.26 8.20 -6.43
CA SER A 57 6.17 9.67 -6.51
C SER A 57 4.93 10.25 -5.83
N ALA A 58 3.85 9.46 -5.68
CA ALA A 58 2.67 9.82 -4.89
C ALA A 58 2.87 9.64 -3.37
N GLY A 59 4.08 9.27 -2.94
CA GLY A 59 4.49 9.06 -1.56
C GLY A 59 4.93 7.62 -1.28
N PRO A 60 5.91 7.43 -0.38
CA PRO A 60 6.42 6.10 0.00
C PRO A 60 5.37 5.21 0.67
N ASP A 61 4.29 5.79 1.18
CA ASP A 61 3.19 5.14 1.89
C ASP A 61 2.00 4.78 0.97
N VAL A 62 2.13 4.86 -0.35
CA VAL A 62 1.01 4.62 -1.28
C VAL A 62 0.33 3.26 -1.07
N CYS A 63 1.10 2.18 -0.85
CA CYS A 63 0.55 0.86 -0.52
C CYS A 63 -0.07 0.83 0.89
N PHE A 64 0.56 1.48 1.87
CA PHE A 64 0.05 1.56 3.25
C PHE A 64 -1.32 2.24 3.32
N ARG A 65 -1.52 3.33 2.55
CA ARG A 65 -2.82 4.00 2.43
C ARG A 65 -3.88 3.11 1.77
N ALA A 66 -3.49 2.34 0.74
CA ALA A 66 -4.40 1.39 0.09
C ALA A 66 -4.85 0.29 1.06
N ILE A 67 -3.91 -0.25 1.86
CA ILE A 67 -4.19 -1.23 2.89
C ILE A 67 -5.09 -0.64 3.99
N ALA A 68 -4.80 0.56 4.47
CA ALA A 68 -5.61 1.23 5.49
C ALA A 68 -7.06 1.47 5.02
N LYS A 69 -7.25 1.79 3.73
CA LYS A 69 -8.58 1.90 3.12
C LYS A 69 -9.30 0.56 3.04
N HIS A 70 -8.58 -0.54 2.83
CA HIS A 70 -9.14 -1.88 2.68
C HIS A 70 -9.49 -2.53 4.03
N LEU A 71 -8.58 -2.47 5.01
CA LEU A 71 -8.70 -3.18 6.29
C LEU A 71 -9.19 -2.27 7.44
N GLY A 72 -9.10 -0.95 7.28
CA GLY A 72 -9.30 0.02 8.34
C GLY A 72 -7.99 0.38 9.07
N PRO A 73 -7.91 1.59 9.68
CA PRO A 73 -6.68 2.09 10.32
C PRO A 73 -6.29 1.32 11.60
N ASP A 74 -7.25 0.67 12.26
CA ASP A 74 -7.01 -0.07 13.50
C ASP A 74 -6.62 -1.54 13.28
N ALA A 75 -6.53 -1.97 12.01
CA ALA A 75 -6.08 -3.32 11.67
C ALA A 75 -4.67 -3.55 12.24
N LYS A 76 -4.48 -4.68 12.93
CA LYS A 76 -3.17 -5.07 13.46
C LYS A 76 -2.40 -5.84 12.40
N VAL A 77 -1.32 -5.26 11.93
CA VAL A 77 -0.49 -5.78 10.82
C VAL A 77 0.82 -6.33 11.35
N SER A 78 1.29 -7.44 10.77
CA SER A 78 2.63 -8.00 11.06
C SER A 78 3.65 -7.57 10.01
N GLU A 79 3.27 -7.60 8.74
CA GLU A 79 4.15 -7.30 7.62
C GLU A 79 3.41 -6.56 6.51
N ILE A 80 4.07 -5.59 5.89
CA ILE A 80 3.60 -4.94 4.66
C ILE A 80 4.75 -4.94 3.67
N ASN A 81 4.52 -5.46 2.47
CA ASN A 81 5.46 -5.38 1.36
C ASN A 81 4.94 -4.43 0.31
N SER A 82 5.67 -3.32 0.09
CA SER A 82 5.48 -2.42 -1.05
C SER A 82 6.75 -2.44 -1.88
N PHE A 83 6.69 -3.00 -3.09
CA PHE A 83 7.79 -2.96 -4.05
C PHE A 83 7.43 -2.11 -5.26
N PHE A 84 8.44 -1.43 -5.78
CA PHE A 84 8.33 -0.56 -6.93
C PHE A 84 9.31 -1.00 -8.01
N SER A 85 8.87 -0.90 -9.25
CA SER A 85 9.68 -1.15 -10.43
C SER A 85 10.95 -0.31 -10.39
N SER A 86 12.07 -0.96 -10.66
CA SER A 86 13.36 -0.30 -10.81
C SER A 86 13.49 0.34 -12.19
N GLY A 87 12.70 -0.12 -13.15
CA GLY A 87 12.71 0.29 -14.54
C GLY A 87 13.86 -0.31 -15.34
N LYS A 88 13.63 -0.46 -16.64
CA LYS A 88 14.55 -1.12 -17.59
C LYS A 88 15.99 -0.61 -17.60
N ASP A 89 16.18 0.66 -17.26
CA ASP A 89 17.51 1.26 -17.25
C ASP A 89 18.35 0.65 -16.12
N ILE A 90 17.75 0.37 -14.95
CA ILE A 90 18.43 -0.27 -13.82
C ILE A 90 18.36 -1.79 -13.94
N ASP A 91 17.22 -2.35 -14.30
CA ASP A 91 17.00 -3.79 -14.46
C ASP A 91 16.36 -4.08 -15.82
N SER A 92 17.12 -4.63 -16.76
CA SER A 92 16.66 -4.87 -18.12
C SER A 92 15.53 -5.89 -18.24
N SER A 93 15.22 -6.62 -17.16
CA SER A 93 14.08 -7.55 -17.10
C SER A 93 12.79 -6.91 -16.59
N ASP A 94 12.85 -5.63 -16.19
CA ASP A 94 11.70 -4.90 -15.68
C ASP A 94 10.91 -4.26 -16.82
N ASP A 95 9.67 -4.72 -16.98
CA ASP A 95 8.75 -4.27 -18.02
C ASP A 95 7.94 -3.05 -17.59
N GLU A 96 7.92 -2.74 -16.29
CA GLU A 96 7.11 -1.65 -15.74
C GLU A 96 7.90 -0.32 -15.71
N PRO A 97 7.21 0.82 -15.79
CA PRO A 97 7.80 2.14 -15.55
C PRO A 97 8.47 2.27 -14.19
N GLN A 98 9.64 2.92 -14.15
CA GLN A 98 10.36 3.18 -12.90
C GLN A 98 9.46 3.84 -11.84
N GLY A 99 9.50 3.29 -10.63
CA GLY A 99 8.73 3.77 -9.48
C GLY A 99 7.27 3.32 -9.45
N GLN A 100 6.78 2.60 -10.47
CA GLN A 100 5.44 2.02 -10.46
C GLN A 100 5.35 0.89 -9.42
N LEU A 101 4.28 0.86 -8.64
CA LEU A 101 4.03 -0.16 -7.64
C LEU A 101 3.80 -1.52 -8.32
N THR A 102 4.65 -2.49 -8.01
CA THR A 102 4.59 -3.85 -8.58
C THR A 102 4.06 -4.87 -7.57
N VAL A 103 4.28 -4.64 -6.28
CA VAL A 103 3.78 -5.48 -5.20
C VAL A 103 3.19 -4.61 -4.10
N CYS A 104 2.01 -4.99 -3.63
CA CYS A 104 1.44 -4.46 -2.40
C CYS A 104 0.71 -5.59 -1.69
N SER A 105 1.26 -6.05 -0.56
CA SER A 105 0.68 -7.12 0.25
C SER A 105 0.77 -6.81 1.72
N VAL A 106 -0.13 -7.43 2.48
CA VAL A 106 -0.20 -7.29 3.94
C VAL A 106 -0.47 -8.62 4.59
N GLN A 107 0.19 -8.85 5.72
CA GLN A 107 -0.18 -9.87 6.70
C GLN A 107 -0.75 -9.18 7.94
N TYR A 108 -1.89 -9.66 8.43
CA TYR A 108 -2.64 -9.01 9.51
C TYR A 108 -3.38 -10.02 10.39
N GLN A 109 -3.69 -9.62 11.61
CA GLN A 109 -4.43 -10.45 12.57
C GLN A 109 -5.84 -10.75 12.04
N ASP A 110 -6.20 -12.03 12.03
CA ASP A 110 -7.56 -12.46 11.69
C ASP A 110 -8.56 -11.83 12.69
N PRO A 111 -9.53 -11.01 12.21
CA PRO A 111 -10.52 -10.41 13.10
C PRO A 111 -11.46 -11.44 13.74
N ALA A 112 -11.58 -12.65 13.17
CA ALA A 112 -12.39 -13.74 13.71
C ALA A 112 -11.63 -14.63 14.71
N ASP A 113 -10.29 -14.73 14.61
CA ASP A 113 -9.46 -15.49 15.55
C ASP A 113 -8.15 -14.74 15.84
N PRO A 114 -8.00 -14.10 17.01
CA PRO A 114 -6.82 -13.28 17.33
C PRO A 114 -5.51 -14.09 17.43
N ARG A 115 -5.56 -15.41 17.33
CA ARG A 115 -4.37 -16.28 17.32
C ARG A 115 -3.84 -16.55 15.90
N LYS A 116 -4.55 -16.09 14.86
CA LYS A 116 -4.23 -16.39 13.46
C LYS A 116 -3.86 -15.13 12.68
N LEU A 117 -3.09 -15.34 11.62
CA LEU A 117 -2.79 -14.34 10.62
C LEU A 117 -3.50 -14.67 9.30
N LEU A 118 -3.92 -13.62 8.61
CA LEU A 118 -4.37 -13.65 7.23
C LEU A 118 -3.40 -12.84 6.37
N GLY A 119 -3.27 -13.24 5.11
CA GLY A 119 -2.51 -12.56 4.08
C GLY A 119 -3.40 -12.17 2.91
N THR A 120 -3.20 -10.99 2.34
CA THR A 120 -3.79 -10.61 1.05
C THR A 120 -2.83 -9.73 0.26
N SER A 121 -3.01 -9.73 -1.06
CA SER A 121 -2.27 -8.88 -1.99
C SER A 121 -3.24 -8.09 -2.87
N MET A 122 -2.81 -6.88 -3.23
CA MET A 122 -3.49 -6.04 -4.19
C MET A 122 -3.05 -6.41 -5.60
N ASN A 123 -4.01 -6.62 -6.49
CA ASN A 123 -3.76 -6.57 -7.91
C ASN A 123 -3.51 -5.09 -8.29
N VAL A 124 -2.25 -4.74 -8.54
CA VAL A 124 -1.81 -3.35 -8.74
C VAL A 124 -2.39 -2.68 -9.99
N ARG A 125 -2.87 -3.45 -10.98
CA ARG A 125 -3.51 -2.93 -12.19
C ARG A 125 -4.96 -2.51 -11.94
N THR A 126 -5.65 -3.24 -11.07
CA THR A 126 -7.07 -3.02 -10.77
C THR A 126 -7.31 -2.32 -9.44
N GLY A 127 -6.29 -2.21 -8.59
CA GLY A 127 -6.39 -1.67 -7.23
C GLY A 127 -7.21 -2.51 -6.26
N LYS A 128 -7.61 -3.74 -6.64
CA LYS A 128 -8.43 -4.62 -5.80
C LYS A 128 -7.58 -5.61 -5.02
N PHE A 129 -7.89 -5.79 -3.74
CA PHE A 129 -7.32 -6.83 -2.91
C PHE A 129 -8.00 -8.18 -3.20
N ALA A 130 -7.19 -9.24 -3.23
CA ALA A 130 -7.70 -10.61 -3.31
C ALA A 130 -8.40 -11.01 -2.00
N SER A 131 -9.18 -12.10 -2.07
CA SER A 131 -9.69 -12.74 -0.86
C SER A 131 -8.52 -13.17 0.04
N PRO A 132 -8.59 -12.91 1.36
CA PRO A 132 -7.51 -13.26 2.26
C PRO A 132 -7.37 -14.78 2.44
N SER A 133 -6.14 -15.23 2.70
CA SER A 133 -5.82 -16.62 3.00
C SER A 133 -5.09 -16.75 4.34
N PRO A 134 -5.21 -17.88 5.06
CA PRO A 134 -4.40 -18.13 6.25
C PRO A 134 -2.90 -18.03 5.99
N VAL A 135 -2.17 -17.51 6.96
CA VAL A 135 -0.71 -17.47 6.98
C VAL A 135 -0.22 -18.43 8.05
N ASP A 136 0.66 -19.35 7.67
CA ASP A 136 1.29 -20.27 8.59
C ASP A 136 2.35 -19.55 9.43
N ILE A 137 2.30 -19.77 10.75
CA ILE A 137 3.24 -19.21 11.71
C ILE A 137 4.19 -20.32 12.13
N THR A 138 5.46 -20.20 11.72
CA THR A 138 6.51 -21.13 12.14
C THR A 138 7.33 -20.50 13.25
N VAL A 139 7.31 -21.12 14.44
CA VAL A 139 8.17 -20.72 15.57
C VAL A 139 9.42 -21.60 15.54
N SER A 140 10.57 -20.98 15.28
CA SER A 140 11.86 -21.67 15.21
C SER A 140 12.83 -21.15 16.28
N GLY A 141 13.56 -22.05 16.93
CA GLY A 141 14.67 -21.70 17.83
C GLY A 141 14.26 -21.29 19.26
N GLY A 142 13.02 -21.58 19.69
CA GLY A 142 12.53 -21.30 21.04
C GLY A 142 11.36 -22.20 21.44
N ASP A 143 10.79 -21.96 22.62
CA ASP A 143 9.58 -22.66 23.07
C ASP A 143 8.34 -22.08 22.37
N ALA A 144 7.66 -22.91 21.58
CA ALA A 144 6.43 -22.51 20.90
C ALA A 144 5.30 -22.13 21.88
N SER A 145 5.35 -22.59 23.13
CA SER A 145 4.36 -22.25 24.16
C SER A 145 4.48 -20.81 24.65
N GLU A 146 5.66 -20.19 24.49
CA GLU A 146 5.92 -18.80 24.87
C GLU A 146 5.56 -17.80 23.76
N PHE A 147 5.28 -18.31 22.55
CA PHE A 147 4.94 -17.46 21.40
C PHE A 147 3.64 -16.69 21.63
N LYS A 148 3.72 -15.36 21.42
CA LYS A 148 2.58 -14.46 21.49
C LYS A 148 2.50 -13.66 20.21
N LEU A 149 1.49 -13.94 19.38
CA LEU A 149 1.25 -13.18 18.14
C LEU A 149 1.14 -11.66 18.39
N ALA A 150 0.63 -11.26 19.56
CA ALA A 150 0.51 -9.87 19.97
C ALA A 150 1.85 -9.10 19.94
N ASP A 151 2.99 -9.78 20.09
CA ASP A 151 4.31 -9.16 20.08
C ASP A 151 4.84 -8.92 18.65
N TYR A 152 4.17 -9.48 17.63
CA TYR A 152 4.56 -9.43 16.22
C TYR A 152 3.57 -8.67 15.34
N ILE A 153 2.60 -8.00 15.96
CA ILE A 153 1.60 -7.19 15.27
C ILE A 153 1.50 -5.80 15.88
N ILE A 154 1.26 -4.80 15.05
CA ILE A 154 1.05 -3.42 15.48
C ILE A 154 -0.16 -2.80 14.79
N PRO A 155 -0.89 -1.87 15.42
CA PRO A 155 -1.94 -1.13 14.73
C PRO A 155 -1.36 -0.36 13.54
N LEU A 156 -2.00 -0.50 12.37
CA LEU A 156 -1.55 0.16 11.14
C LEU A 156 -1.46 1.68 11.29
N ALA A 157 -2.37 2.29 12.06
CA ALA A 157 -2.35 3.72 12.37
C ALA A 157 -1.06 4.21 13.07
N GLN A 158 -0.27 3.32 13.68
CA GLN A 158 1.02 3.68 14.30
C GLN A 158 2.18 3.71 13.30
N VAL A 159 1.97 3.21 12.08
CA VAL A 159 3.01 3.12 11.05
C VAL A 159 2.96 4.34 10.14
N ASN A 160 4.02 5.14 10.16
CA ASN A 160 4.14 6.36 9.37
C ASN A 160 5.20 6.23 8.27
N ALA A 161 4.90 5.45 7.24
CA ALA A 161 5.78 5.32 6.06
C ALA A 161 5.95 6.64 5.30
N ALA A 162 4.97 7.57 5.36
CA ALA A 162 5.08 8.90 4.76
C ALA A 162 6.25 9.71 5.34
N GLY A 163 6.63 9.40 6.58
CA GLY A 163 7.78 9.99 7.27
C GLY A 163 9.12 9.79 6.56
N LEU A 164 9.23 8.81 5.65
CA LEU A 164 10.46 8.50 4.91
C LEU A 164 10.79 9.53 3.81
N ALA A 165 9.80 10.28 3.32
CA ALA A 165 9.98 11.16 2.16
C ALA A 165 11.11 12.21 2.34
N PRO A 166 11.24 12.92 3.49
CA PRO A 166 12.36 13.83 3.70
C PRO A 166 13.73 13.15 3.63
N PHE A 167 13.85 11.93 4.14
CA PHE A 167 15.10 11.18 4.06
C PHE A 167 15.42 10.78 2.61
N MET A 168 14.41 10.29 1.88
CA MET A 168 14.55 9.95 0.46
C MET A 168 15.07 11.15 -0.35
N GLU A 169 14.52 12.33 -0.14
CA GLU A 169 14.97 13.57 -0.77
C GLU A 169 16.41 13.93 -0.37
N ALA A 170 16.73 13.87 0.92
CA ALA A 170 18.06 14.20 1.44
C ALA A 170 19.17 13.29 0.89
N GLN A 171 18.87 12.03 0.57
CA GLN A 171 19.86 11.09 0.05
C GLN A 171 20.15 11.24 -1.44
N LYS A 172 19.30 11.93 -2.22
CA LYS A 172 19.43 11.97 -3.69
C LYS A 172 20.82 12.37 -4.16
N ALA A 173 21.35 13.48 -3.66
CA ALA A 173 22.66 13.99 -4.06
C ALA A 173 23.82 13.07 -3.67
N ALA A 174 23.71 12.36 -2.55
CA ALA A 174 24.72 11.39 -2.13
C ALA A 174 24.67 10.13 -3.00
N MET A 175 23.46 9.64 -3.30
CA MET A 175 23.26 8.46 -4.14
C MET A 175 23.70 8.70 -5.59
N SER A 176 23.45 9.89 -6.15
CA SER A 176 23.91 10.28 -7.50
C SER A 176 25.44 10.31 -7.66
N LYS A 177 26.23 10.29 -6.57
CA LYS A 177 27.69 10.16 -6.63
C LYS A 177 28.16 8.70 -6.68
N ILE A 178 27.33 7.79 -6.18
CA ILE A 178 27.65 6.36 -6.08
C ILE A 178 27.09 5.61 -7.29
N TYR A 179 25.87 5.97 -7.68
CA TYR A 179 25.12 5.35 -8.74
C TYR A 179 25.03 6.27 -9.96
N SER A 180 25.26 5.72 -11.15
CA SER A 180 24.98 6.42 -12.42
C SER A 180 23.47 6.62 -12.61
N ARG A 181 22.68 5.67 -12.09
CA ARG A 181 21.21 5.66 -12.07
C ARG A 181 20.73 4.84 -10.87
N PHE A 182 19.74 5.35 -10.15
CA PHE A 182 19.15 4.66 -9.00
C PHE A 182 17.68 5.03 -8.85
N THR A 183 16.96 4.21 -8.09
CA THR A 183 15.58 4.44 -7.70
C THR A 183 15.29 3.75 -6.38
N TRP A 184 14.29 4.26 -5.67
CA TRP A 184 13.73 3.59 -4.50
C TRP A 184 12.87 2.42 -4.99
N SER A 185 13.21 1.21 -4.53
CA SER A 185 12.62 -0.05 -5.03
C SER A 185 11.69 -0.70 -4.02
N GLY A 186 11.67 -0.25 -2.76
CA GLY A 186 10.79 -0.84 -1.75
C GLY A 186 10.58 0.01 -0.51
N VAL A 187 9.38 -0.11 0.06
CA VAL A 187 9.02 0.41 1.39
C VAL A 187 8.26 -0.68 2.13
N ARG A 188 8.84 -1.21 3.20
CA ARG A 188 8.32 -2.39 3.88
C ARG A 188 8.15 -2.16 5.36
N LEU A 189 7.08 -2.69 5.93
CA LEU A 189 7.00 -2.92 7.37
C LEU A 189 7.49 -4.35 7.62
N MET A 190 8.61 -4.48 8.31
CA MET A 190 9.12 -5.78 8.72
C MET A 190 8.65 -6.12 10.13
N SER A 191 8.25 -7.37 10.35
CA SER A 191 7.94 -7.89 11.68
C SER A 191 9.20 -8.04 12.53
N PRO A 192 9.07 -8.09 13.86
CA PRO A 192 10.13 -8.62 14.72
C PRO A 192 10.57 -10.00 14.23
N GLY A 193 11.86 -10.31 14.40
CA GLY A 193 12.48 -11.54 13.95
C GLY A 193 13.88 -11.71 14.54
N ALA A 194 14.70 -12.59 13.93
CA ALA A 194 16.00 -12.98 14.46
C ALA A 194 16.99 -11.81 14.66
N PHE A 195 16.85 -10.72 13.89
CA PHE A 195 17.78 -9.60 13.89
C PHE A 195 17.20 -8.31 14.50
N SER A 196 15.90 -8.28 14.80
CA SER A 196 15.23 -7.13 15.43
C SER A 196 14.06 -7.61 16.28
N ASN A 197 13.99 -7.18 17.54
CA ASN A 197 12.88 -7.47 18.45
C ASN A 197 11.70 -6.49 18.32
N VAL A 198 11.72 -5.61 17.32
CA VAL A 198 10.72 -4.58 17.09
C VAL A 198 10.41 -4.46 15.60
N HIS A 199 9.22 -3.95 15.28
CA HIS A 199 8.91 -3.56 13.91
C HIS A 199 9.84 -2.45 13.42
N VAL A 200 10.18 -2.54 12.13
CA VAL A 200 10.96 -1.52 11.42
C VAL A 200 10.33 -1.22 10.08
N LEU A 201 10.46 0.04 9.67
CA LEU A 201 10.23 0.43 8.28
C LEU A 201 11.54 0.29 7.53
N ARG A 202 11.55 -0.48 6.45
CA ARG A 202 12.71 -0.63 5.57
C ARG A 202 12.46 0.07 4.25
N LEU A 203 13.41 0.91 3.85
CA LEU A 203 13.46 1.59 2.56
C LEU A 203 14.56 0.94 1.72
N ASP A 204 14.20 0.38 0.56
CA ASP A 204 15.13 -0.28 -0.35
C ASP A 204 15.47 0.62 -1.54
N ILE A 205 16.72 0.50 -2.02
CA ILE A 205 17.22 1.19 -3.21
C ILE A 205 17.81 0.16 -4.18
N ASP A 206 17.51 0.35 -5.46
CA ASP A 206 18.18 -0.32 -6.57
C ASP A 206 18.94 0.72 -7.38
N GLY A 207 20.14 0.37 -7.85
CA GLY A 207 20.89 1.25 -8.74
C GLY A 207 22.01 0.55 -9.49
N ARG A 208 22.59 1.28 -10.44
CA ARG A 208 23.77 0.87 -11.22
C ARG A 208 24.96 1.69 -10.76
N LEU A 209 26.02 1.02 -10.33
CA LEU A 209 27.20 1.71 -9.80
C LEU A 209 27.87 2.55 -10.90
N ALA A 210 28.26 3.79 -10.56
CA ALA A 210 28.90 4.68 -11.52
C ALA A 210 30.27 4.15 -12.02
N ILE A 211 30.94 3.33 -11.20
CA ILE A 211 32.29 2.83 -11.51
C ILE A 211 32.33 1.71 -12.55
N ASN A 212 31.30 0.87 -12.61
CA ASN A 212 31.32 -0.36 -13.42
C ASN A 212 29.95 -0.82 -13.95
N ASP A 213 28.90 -0.01 -13.77
CA ASP A 213 27.52 -0.29 -14.22
C ASP A 213 26.91 -1.60 -13.69
N ILE A 214 27.46 -2.15 -12.61
CA ILE A 214 26.91 -3.34 -11.95
C ILE A 214 25.67 -2.94 -11.15
N LYS A 215 24.58 -3.71 -11.27
CA LYS A 215 23.39 -3.57 -10.44
C LYS A 215 23.77 -3.85 -8.98
N LYS A 216 23.44 -2.92 -8.09
CA LYS A 216 23.65 -3.05 -6.66
C LYS A 216 22.41 -2.55 -5.93
N THR A 217 22.08 -3.24 -4.85
CA THR A 217 20.99 -2.88 -3.95
C THR A 217 21.53 -2.40 -2.62
N GLY A 218 20.72 -1.63 -1.92
CA GLY A 218 20.98 -1.18 -0.56
C GLY A 218 19.68 -1.00 0.20
N TYR A 219 19.78 -0.68 1.49
CA TYR A 219 18.61 -0.39 2.30
C TYR A 219 18.91 0.53 3.47
N ALA A 220 17.88 1.16 4.01
CA ALA A 220 17.92 1.83 5.29
C ALA A 220 16.72 1.36 6.14
N GLU A 221 16.95 1.19 7.43
CA GLU A 221 15.91 0.81 8.39
C GLU A 221 15.59 1.96 9.33
N PHE A 222 14.31 2.11 9.64
CA PHE A 222 13.75 3.15 10.46
C PHE A 222 12.85 2.54 11.54
N ALA A 223 12.66 3.27 12.63
CA ALA A 223 11.50 3.02 13.47
C ALA A 223 10.20 3.22 12.67
N ILE A 224 9.08 2.73 13.22
CA ILE A 224 7.76 2.81 12.57
C ILE A 224 7.25 4.24 12.39
N ASP A 225 7.89 5.24 13.00
CA ASP A 225 7.61 6.66 12.78
C ASP A 225 8.09 7.19 11.41
N GLY A 226 8.88 6.39 10.68
CA GLY A 226 9.46 6.72 9.38
C GLY A 226 10.56 7.80 9.43
N LYS A 227 11.02 8.20 10.62
CA LYS A 227 11.93 9.32 10.84
C LYS A 227 13.20 8.91 11.57
N THR A 228 13.06 8.04 12.56
CA THR A 228 14.17 7.60 13.40
C THR A 228 14.97 6.52 12.68
N LEU A 229 16.08 6.92 12.06
CA LEU A 229 17.00 6.01 11.38
C LEU A 229 17.63 5.04 12.39
N LYS A 230 17.56 3.74 12.10
CA LYS A 230 18.17 2.66 12.88
C LYS A 230 19.42 2.11 12.19
N GLU A 231 19.34 1.90 10.89
CA GLU A 231 20.44 1.35 10.09
C GLU A 231 20.49 2.01 8.71
N ASN A 232 21.69 2.23 8.17
CA ASN A 232 21.86 2.83 6.85
C ASN A 232 22.93 2.10 6.04
N ASN A 233 22.46 1.17 5.20
CA ASN A 233 23.24 0.37 4.27
C ASN A 233 22.88 0.72 2.81
N LEU A 234 22.58 2.00 2.54
CA LEU A 234 22.34 2.46 1.18
C LEU A 234 23.62 2.52 0.34
N LYS A 235 24.78 2.55 0.99
CA LYS A 235 26.08 2.63 0.34
C LYS A 235 26.70 1.23 0.26
N PRO A 236 27.24 0.82 -0.90
CA PRO A 236 27.87 -0.49 -1.09
C PRO A 236 29.10 -0.73 -0.23
#